data_AF-A0A7J9LUC7-F1
#
_entry.id   AF-A0A7J9LUC7-F1
#
_cell.length_a   1.000
_cell.length_b   1.000
_cell.length_c   1.000
_cell.angle_alpha   90.00
_cell.angle_beta   90.00
_cell.angle_gamma   90.00
#
_symmetry.space_group_name_H-M   'P 1'
#
loop_
_entity.id
_entity.type
_entity.pdbx_description
1 polymer ?
#
loop_
_entity_poly.entity_id
_entity_poly.type
_entity_poly.pdbx_seq_one_letter_code
_entity_poly.pdbx_strand_id
1 'polypeptide(L)'
;MSMLHRLEDELHNPLPLHFEPLPPSRDVLCTFPTVGTILRVILDVDCVTYILQLLKVDQWMKFFHVFCKMHDGLWYGVFTSSSMIRDMPNDDILIFERQSNCDQRSLGELDRMPYWSCPWPSKITEVKRIDVPFSTLMDVLTCKKETNNFRCVVRFVAVIPWRVEDFRAPCGAYRVRFTLEDPTARIHAYAHAENGEEFFNCSSTDALKRKVIKLLGVPVSRDGEAIMGGARNPPWVQCYLKSNPIKQRHWIFETKLLG
;
A
#
# COMPACT_ATOMS: atom_id res chain seq x y z
N MET A 1 6.88 -7.74 7.08
CA MET A 1 7.10 -6.52 7.86
C MET A 1 5.98 -6.39 8.89
N SER A 2 6.35 -6.15 10.15
CA SER A 2 5.47 -6.23 11.33
C SER A 2 4.81 -4.87 11.67
N MET A 3 3.52 -4.86 12.00
CA MET A 3 2.81 -3.74 12.64
C MET A 3 2.46 -4.10 14.10
N LEU A 4 2.73 -3.20 15.05
CA LEU A 4 2.46 -3.41 16.48
C LEU A 4 1.08 -2.91 16.95
N HIS A 5 0.25 -2.37 16.05
CA HIS A 5 -1.08 -1.85 16.41
C HIS A 5 -2.15 -2.94 16.53
N ARG A 6 -2.96 -2.85 17.59
CA ARG A 6 -4.21 -3.61 17.73
C ARG A 6 -5.25 -3.04 16.77
N LEU A 7 -6.08 -3.92 16.21
CA LEU A 7 -7.14 -3.52 15.26
C LEU A 7 -8.19 -2.59 15.89
N GLU A 8 -8.45 -2.75 17.18
CA GLU A 8 -9.36 -1.90 17.96
C GLU A 8 -8.92 -0.42 17.96
N ASP A 9 -7.61 -0.18 18.05
CA ASP A 9 -7.07 1.18 18.12
C ASP A 9 -7.26 1.94 16.80
N GLU A 10 -7.41 1.23 15.67
CA GLU A 10 -7.50 1.82 14.34
C GLU A 10 -8.81 2.60 14.11
N LEU A 11 -9.85 2.36 14.91
CA LEU A 11 -11.07 3.17 14.86
C LEU A 11 -10.80 4.60 15.33
N HIS A 12 -10.04 4.73 16.42
CA HIS A 12 -9.75 6.01 17.07
C HIS A 12 -8.48 6.66 16.51
N ASN A 13 -7.51 5.84 16.11
CA ASN A 13 -6.22 6.24 15.56
C ASN A 13 -6.01 5.52 14.22
N PRO A 14 -6.69 5.96 13.14
CA PRO A 14 -6.59 5.31 11.85
C PRO A 14 -5.16 5.41 11.30
N LEU A 15 -4.67 4.33 10.70
CA LEU A 15 -3.35 4.33 10.08
C LEU A 15 -3.24 5.47 9.04
N PRO A 16 -2.18 6.29 9.10
CA PRO A 16 -2.01 7.38 8.16
C PRO A 16 -1.83 6.83 6.74
N LEU A 17 -2.45 7.48 5.74
CA LEU A 17 -2.23 7.17 4.33
C LEU A 17 -0.91 7.75 3.81
N HIS A 18 -0.41 8.79 4.47
CA HIS A 18 0.76 9.57 4.11
C HIS A 18 1.29 10.25 5.39
N PHE A 19 2.54 10.72 5.38
CA PHE A 19 3.16 11.33 6.56
C PHE A 19 2.80 12.80 6.72
N GLU A 20 2.49 13.46 5.62
CA GLU A 20 2.15 14.87 5.57
C GLU A 20 0.79 15.13 6.25
N PRO A 21 0.56 16.30 6.87
CA PRO A 21 -0.73 16.61 7.50
C PRO A 21 -1.89 16.72 6.48
N LEU A 22 -1.55 17.07 5.23
CA LEU A 22 -2.49 17.18 4.13
C LEU A 22 -1.99 16.31 2.97
N PRO A 23 -2.89 15.57 2.30
CA PRO A 23 -2.51 14.77 1.15
C PRO A 23 -1.98 15.68 0.05
N PRO A 24 -0.90 15.29 -0.65
CA PRO A 24 -0.46 16.00 -1.84
C PRO A 24 -1.61 16.05 -2.85
N SER A 25 -1.71 17.18 -3.56
CA SER A 25 -2.70 17.31 -4.63
C SER A 25 -2.46 16.23 -5.69
N ARG A 26 -3.51 15.90 -6.43
CA ARG A 26 -3.41 14.94 -7.53
C ARG A 26 -2.37 15.35 -8.57
N ASP A 27 -2.23 16.66 -8.82
CA ASP A 27 -1.24 17.18 -9.77
C ASP A 27 0.20 16.95 -9.28
N VAL A 28 0.43 17.04 -7.97
CA VAL A 28 1.72 16.68 -7.36
C VAL A 28 1.93 15.17 -7.42
N LEU A 29 0.92 14.36 -7.09
CA LEU A 29 1.04 12.89 -7.20
C LEU A 29 1.36 12.45 -8.63
N CYS A 30 0.83 13.14 -9.64
CA CYS A 30 1.13 12.88 -11.05
C CYS A 30 2.59 13.17 -11.45
N THR A 31 3.39 13.84 -10.62
CA THR A 31 4.84 14.00 -10.86
C THR A 31 5.66 12.87 -10.26
N PHE A 32 5.06 12.02 -9.41
CA PHE A 32 5.77 10.90 -8.80
C PHE A 32 5.85 9.71 -9.77
N PRO A 33 6.96 8.94 -9.73
CA PRO A 33 7.06 7.72 -10.51
C PRO A 33 5.97 6.73 -10.07
N THR A 34 5.29 6.11 -11.03
CA THR A 34 4.24 5.14 -10.72
C THR A 34 4.80 3.74 -10.44
N VAL A 35 6.10 3.52 -10.60
CA VAL A 35 6.78 2.25 -10.30
C VAL A 35 7.99 2.51 -9.41
N GLY A 36 8.24 1.62 -8.45
CA GLY A 36 9.34 1.75 -7.50
C GLY A 36 8.85 1.79 -6.06
N THR A 37 9.60 2.48 -5.20
CA THR A 37 9.27 2.69 -3.79
C THR A 37 9.38 4.16 -3.47
N ILE A 38 8.37 4.74 -2.83
CA ILE A 38 8.40 6.15 -2.43
C ILE A 38 8.78 6.25 -0.95
N LEU A 39 10.03 6.64 -0.68
CA LEU A 39 10.55 6.89 0.66
C LEU A 39 10.44 8.38 1.00
N ARG A 40 9.69 8.71 2.05
CA ARG A 40 9.64 10.08 2.57
C ARG A 40 10.87 10.32 3.44
N VAL A 41 11.52 11.47 3.27
CA VAL A 41 12.70 11.83 4.07
C VAL A 41 12.40 13.11 4.84
N ILE A 42 12.47 13.03 6.17
CA ILE A 42 12.29 14.16 7.07
C ILE A 42 13.66 14.79 7.32
N LEU A 43 13.75 16.10 7.08
CA LEU A 43 14.96 16.88 7.34
C LEU A 43 14.91 17.38 8.80
N ASP A 44 15.69 16.75 9.67
CA ASP A 44 15.81 17.08 11.10
C ASP A 44 17.13 17.83 11.34
N VAL A 45 17.24 18.99 10.68
CA VAL A 45 18.44 19.84 10.67
C VAL A 45 18.05 21.30 10.49
N ASP A 46 18.83 22.22 11.04
CA ASP A 46 18.57 23.67 10.90
C ASP A 46 18.80 24.20 9.48
N CYS A 47 19.53 23.46 8.64
CA CYS A 47 19.93 23.87 7.28
C CYS A 47 18.97 23.40 6.17
N VAL A 48 17.68 23.21 6.47
CA VAL A 48 16.67 22.70 5.52
C VAL A 48 16.68 23.44 4.19
N THR A 49 16.73 24.78 4.22
CA THR A 49 16.65 25.62 3.01
C THR A 49 17.80 25.37 2.04
N TYR A 50 19.03 25.18 2.53
CA TYR A 50 20.18 24.88 1.69
C TYR A 50 20.07 23.50 1.05
N ILE A 51 19.62 22.50 1.82
CA ILE A 51 19.40 21.14 1.30
C ILE A 51 18.34 21.16 0.20
N LEU A 52 17.23 21.87 0.39
CA LEU A 52 16.17 21.97 -0.61
C LEU A 52 16.65 22.62 -1.92
N GLN A 53 17.60 23.56 -1.86
CA GLN A 53 18.18 24.17 -3.07
C GLN A 53 19.04 23.21 -3.89
N LEU A 54 19.61 22.18 -3.24
CA LEU A 54 20.38 21.13 -3.92
C LEU A 54 19.48 20.10 -4.60
N LEU A 55 18.29 19.84 -4.04
CA LEU A 55 17.37 18.86 -4.57
C LEU A 55 16.68 19.36 -5.84
N LYS A 56 16.87 18.64 -6.93
CA LYS A 56 16.15 18.87 -8.20
C LYS A 56 15.27 17.68 -8.53
N VAL A 57 14.13 17.97 -9.15
CA VAL A 57 13.23 16.95 -9.69
C VAL A 57 13.94 16.21 -10.82
N ASP A 58 13.70 14.89 -10.91
CA ASP A 58 14.28 13.99 -11.92
C ASP A 58 15.82 13.91 -11.94
N GLN A 59 16.47 14.18 -10.80
CA GLN A 59 17.92 14.03 -10.64
C GLN A 59 18.27 12.84 -9.74
N TRP A 60 19.26 12.06 -10.16
CA TRP A 60 19.83 10.99 -9.34
C TRP A 60 20.70 11.57 -8.22
N MET A 61 20.35 11.20 -6.99
CA MET A 61 21.00 11.66 -5.76
C MET A 61 21.45 10.47 -4.93
N LYS A 62 22.61 10.59 -4.30
CA LYS A 62 23.10 9.62 -3.32
C LYS A 62 23.02 10.18 -1.91
N PHE A 63 22.22 9.52 -1.09
CA PHE A 63 22.06 9.83 0.32
C PHE A 63 22.96 8.92 1.15
N PHE A 64 23.71 9.49 2.09
CA PHE A 64 24.58 8.78 3.02
C PHE A 64 24.10 8.98 4.45
N HIS A 65 24.22 7.93 5.26
CA HIS A 65 23.88 7.93 6.68
C HIS A 65 22.47 8.47 6.97
N VAL A 66 21.50 8.14 6.12
CA VAL A 66 20.08 8.41 6.39
C VAL A 66 19.56 7.30 7.29
N PHE A 67 18.97 7.69 8.41
CA PHE A 67 18.38 6.73 9.35
C PHE A 67 16.98 6.33 8.88
N CYS A 68 16.76 5.05 8.60
CA CYS A 68 15.42 4.56 8.31
C CYS A 68 14.67 4.30 9.61
N LYS A 69 13.55 4.98 9.81
CA LYS A 69 12.63 4.76 10.93
C LYS A 69 11.28 4.28 10.40
N MET A 70 10.52 3.64 11.28
CA MET A 70 9.19 3.13 10.98
C MET A 70 8.17 3.81 11.91
N HIS A 71 7.06 4.24 11.35
CA HIS A 71 5.91 4.72 12.09
C HIS A 71 4.65 4.20 11.41
N ASP A 72 3.80 3.49 12.16
CA ASP A 72 2.53 2.93 11.68
C ASP A 72 2.65 2.09 10.39
N GLY A 73 3.72 1.29 10.34
CA GLY A 73 4.05 0.42 9.22
C GLY A 73 4.65 1.13 7.99
N LEU A 74 4.72 2.46 7.98
CA LEU A 74 5.39 3.23 6.94
C LEU A 74 6.86 3.48 7.30
N TRP A 75 7.74 3.27 6.32
CA TRP A 75 9.14 3.68 6.44
C TRP A 75 9.31 5.13 6.04
N TYR A 76 10.16 5.84 6.78
CA TYR A 76 10.67 7.14 6.40
C TYR A 76 12.15 7.23 6.73
N GLY A 77 12.87 8.02 5.95
CA GLY A 77 14.24 8.43 6.24
C GLY A 77 14.24 9.63 7.18
N VAL A 78 15.20 9.67 8.09
CA VAL A 78 15.55 10.86 8.86
C VAL A 78 16.92 11.31 8.41
N PHE A 79 16.96 12.51 7.87
CA PHE A 79 18.19 13.20 7.50
C PHE A 79 18.62 14.08 8.67
N THR A 80 19.77 13.75 9.26
CA THR A 80 20.31 14.42 10.44
C THR A 80 21.58 15.19 10.09
N SER A 81 22.20 15.85 11.08
CA SER A 81 23.48 16.54 10.91
C SER A 81 24.65 15.64 10.48
N SER A 82 24.53 14.32 10.66
CA SER A 82 25.52 13.33 10.18
C SER A 82 25.23 12.79 8.78
N SER A 83 24.05 13.08 8.22
CA SER A 83 23.66 12.64 6.88
C SER A 83 24.32 13.53 5.82
N MET A 84 24.59 12.96 4.64
CA MET A 84 25.17 13.70 3.51
C MET A 84 24.38 13.42 2.24
N ILE A 85 24.33 14.40 1.33
CA ILE A 85 23.77 14.27 -0.02
C ILE A 85 24.88 14.53 -1.01
N ARG A 86 24.90 13.76 -2.09
CA ARG A 86 25.79 13.97 -3.21
C ARG A 86 25.03 13.81 -4.52
N ASP A 87 25.16 14.79 -5.39
CA ASP A 87 24.73 14.70 -6.78
C ASP A 87 25.51 13.59 -7.48
N MET A 88 24.80 12.74 -8.21
CA MET A 88 25.44 11.68 -9.00
C MET A 88 25.58 12.16 -10.45
N PRO A 89 26.77 12.05 -11.07
CA PRO A 89 26.96 12.39 -12.47
C PRO A 89 26.17 11.42 -13.35
N ASN A 90 25.54 11.91 -14.42
CA ASN A 90 24.66 11.11 -15.30
C ASN A 90 25.36 9.89 -15.93
N ASP A 91 26.69 9.91 -16.03
CA ASP A 91 27.49 8.85 -16.65
C ASP A 91 27.90 7.74 -15.66
N ASP A 92 27.43 7.78 -14.42
CA ASP A 92 27.72 6.74 -13.44
C ASP A 92 27.01 5.42 -13.83
N ILE A 93 27.79 4.34 -13.90
CA ILE A 93 27.31 2.99 -14.26
C ILE A 93 26.15 2.55 -13.35
N LEU A 94 26.17 2.95 -12.08
CA LEU A 94 25.10 2.63 -11.13
C LEU A 94 23.77 3.30 -11.53
N ILE A 95 23.80 4.50 -12.11
CA ILE A 95 22.59 5.16 -12.61
C ILE A 95 22.04 4.36 -13.78
N PHE A 96 22.88 3.98 -14.74
CA PHE A 96 22.44 3.22 -15.91
C PHE A 96 21.74 1.92 -15.52
N GLU A 97 22.33 1.17 -14.59
CA GLU A 97 21.71 -0.06 -14.07
C GLU A 97 20.37 0.22 -13.37
N ARG A 98 20.29 1.27 -12.53
CA ARG A 98 19.06 1.60 -11.80
C ARG A 98 17.96 2.11 -12.73
N GLN A 99 18.30 2.94 -13.69
CA GLN A 99 17.39 3.44 -14.71
C GLN A 99 16.85 2.29 -15.56
N SER A 100 17.74 1.43 -16.08
CA SER A 100 17.35 0.25 -16.86
C SER A 100 16.38 -0.66 -16.09
N ASN A 101 16.64 -0.91 -14.81
CA ASN A 101 15.73 -1.66 -13.95
C ASN A 101 14.36 -0.96 -13.79
N CYS A 102 14.33 0.35 -13.60
CA CYS A 102 13.09 1.13 -13.51
C CYS A 102 12.29 1.09 -14.82
N ASP A 103 12.97 1.22 -15.96
CA ASP A 103 12.35 1.21 -17.29
C ASP A 103 11.77 -0.17 -17.63
N GLN A 104 12.53 -1.23 -17.34
CA GLN A 104 12.03 -2.61 -17.46
C GLN A 104 10.75 -2.82 -16.65
N ARG A 105 10.73 -2.34 -15.40
CA ARG A 105 9.52 -2.45 -14.55
C ARG A 105 8.35 -1.61 -15.04
N SER A 106 8.61 -0.55 -15.79
CA SER A 106 7.57 0.29 -16.37
C SER A 106 6.94 -0.35 -17.61
N LEU A 107 7.72 -1.13 -18.37
CA LEU A 107 7.33 -1.79 -19.62
C LEU A 107 6.78 -3.22 -19.42
N GLY A 108 7.23 -3.95 -18.40
CA GLY A 108 6.85 -5.33 -18.17
C GLY A 108 5.51 -5.53 -17.46
N GLU A 109 4.68 -6.43 -17.97
CA GLU A 109 3.33 -6.72 -17.42
C GLU A 109 3.35 -7.31 -16.00
N LEU A 110 4.40 -8.09 -15.67
CA LEU A 110 4.61 -8.70 -14.35
C LEU A 110 5.52 -7.86 -13.44
N ASP A 111 6.27 -6.92 -14.01
CA ASP A 111 7.39 -6.24 -13.33
C ASP A 111 6.97 -5.07 -12.44
N ARG A 112 5.68 -4.67 -12.53
CA ARG A 112 5.03 -3.74 -11.61
C ARG A 112 4.69 -4.36 -10.25
N MET A 113 4.85 -5.69 -10.13
CA MET A 113 4.67 -6.38 -8.87
C MET A 113 5.72 -5.93 -7.82
N PRO A 114 5.36 -5.80 -6.53
CA PRO A 114 6.32 -5.56 -5.47
C PRO A 114 7.39 -6.67 -5.40
N TYR A 115 8.65 -6.29 -5.22
CA TYR A 115 9.75 -7.27 -5.10
C TYR A 115 9.50 -8.30 -3.98
N TRP A 116 8.89 -7.86 -2.87
CA TRP A 116 8.59 -8.68 -1.70
C TRP A 116 7.43 -9.68 -1.89
N SER A 117 6.76 -9.69 -3.04
CA SER A 117 5.80 -10.74 -3.39
C SER A 117 6.38 -11.76 -4.36
N CYS A 118 7.71 -11.81 -4.52
CA CYS A 118 8.39 -12.80 -5.35
C CYS A 118 8.34 -14.22 -4.74
N PRO A 119 8.18 -15.29 -5.54
CA PRO A 119 7.92 -15.27 -6.98
C PRO A 119 6.47 -14.95 -7.34
N TRP A 120 5.53 -15.13 -6.41
CA TRP A 120 4.11 -14.83 -6.60
C TRP A 120 3.45 -14.38 -5.30
N PRO A 121 2.41 -13.52 -5.36
CA PRO A 121 1.65 -13.14 -4.18
C PRO A 121 0.89 -14.33 -3.61
N SER A 122 0.53 -14.21 -2.34
CA SER A 122 -0.23 -15.21 -1.60
C SER A 122 -1.57 -15.51 -2.27
N LYS A 123 -1.92 -16.80 -2.33
CA LYS A 123 -3.15 -17.31 -2.94
C LYS A 123 -4.37 -17.23 -2.01
N ILE A 124 -4.34 -16.35 -1.01
CA ILE A 124 -5.50 -16.14 -0.12
C ILE A 124 -6.56 -15.26 -0.76
N THR A 125 -6.29 -14.71 -1.95
CA THR A 125 -7.26 -14.01 -2.78
C THR A 125 -7.26 -14.61 -4.18
N GLU A 126 -8.43 -14.71 -4.77
CA GLU A 126 -8.62 -15.05 -6.18
C GLU A 126 -9.19 -13.85 -6.92
N VAL A 127 -8.72 -13.63 -8.14
CA VAL A 127 -9.22 -12.57 -9.02
C VAL A 127 -9.81 -13.19 -10.29
N LYS A 128 -10.91 -12.66 -10.80
CA LYS A 128 -11.60 -13.26 -11.96
C LYS A 128 -10.78 -13.21 -13.26
N ARG A 129 -10.08 -12.10 -13.50
CA ARG A 129 -9.38 -11.83 -14.76
C ARG A 129 -7.87 -11.80 -14.56
N ILE A 130 -7.15 -12.69 -15.22
CA ILE A 130 -5.69 -12.83 -15.09
C ILE A 130 -4.95 -12.21 -16.30
N ASP A 131 -5.70 -11.82 -17.34
CA ASP A 131 -5.22 -11.24 -18.60
C ASP A 131 -4.81 -9.76 -18.49
N VAL A 132 -5.13 -9.10 -17.38
CA VAL A 132 -4.80 -7.68 -17.17
C VAL A 132 -3.43 -7.55 -16.48
N PRO A 133 -2.53 -6.67 -16.98
CA PRO A 133 -1.23 -6.42 -16.36
C PRO A 133 -1.38 -5.80 -14.96
N PHE A 134 -0.35 -5.93 -14.13
CA PHE A 134 -0.38 -5.33 -12.80
C PHE A 134 -0.26 -3.80 -12.88
N SER A 135 -0.94 -3.11 -11.97
CA SER A 135 -0.84 -1.67 -11.73
C SER A 135 -0.45 -1.43 -10.27
N THR A 136 0.23 -0.31 -10.01
CA THR A 136 0.52 0.13 -8.65
C THR A 136 -0.61 0.99 -8.09
N LEU A 137 -0.62 1.22 -6.79
CA LEU A 137 -1.56 2.16 -6.16
C LEU A 137 -1.29 3.60 -6.59
N MET A 138 -0.06 3.95 -6.98
CA MET A 138 0.22 5.24 -7.60
C MET A 138 -0.45 5.36 -8.98
N ASP A 139 -0.47 4.30 -9.80
CA ASP A 139 -1.25 4.30 -11.06
C ASP A 139 -2.75 4.55 -10.77
N VAL A 140 -3.29 3.95 -9.70
CA VAL A 140 -4.69 4.13 -9.27
C VAL A 140 -5.00 5.58 -8.88
N LEU A 141 -4.10 6.22 -8.14
CA LEU A 141 -4.26 7.60 -7.65
C LEU A 141 -4.09 8.66 -8.76
N THR A 142 -3.19 8.40 -9.71
CA THR A 142 -2.82 9.36 -10.76
C THR A 142 -3.62 9.21 -12.05
N CYS A 143 -4.50 8.21 -12.13
CA CYS A 143 -5.30 7.96 -13.32
C CYS A 143 -6.30 9.09 -13.62
N LYS A 144 -6.34 9.57 -14.87
CA LYS A 144 -7.21 10.67 -15.34
C LYS A 144 -8.56 10.21 -15.92
N LYS A 145 -8.74 8.91 -16.19
CA LYS A 145 -9.94 8.39 -16.87
C LYS A 145 -11.12 8.26 -15.90
N GLU A 146 -12.34 8.52 -16.39
CA GLU A 146 -13.56 8.62 -15.58
C GLU A 146 -13.86 7.40 -14.72
N THR A 147 -13.54 6.20 -15.19
CA THR A 147 -13.59 4.97 -14.38
C THR A 147 -12.64 3.96 -14.98
N ASN A 148 -11.72 3.44 -14.17
CA ASN A 148 -10.79 2.41 -14.57
C ASN A 148 -10.74 1.28 -13.54
N ASN A 149 -10.39 0.12 -14.07
CA ASN A 149 -10.20 -1.12 -13.35
C ASN A 149 -8.71 -1.43 -13.29
N PHE A 150 -8.20 -1.74 -12.11
CA PHE A 150 -6.79 -1.97 -11.86
C PHE A 150 -6.60 -3.30 -11.17
N ARG A 151 -5.63 -4.09 -11.63
CA ARG A 151 -5.19 -5.30 -10.95
C ARG A 151 -3.92 -4.97 -10.17
N CYS A 152 -3.98 -4.99 -8.86
CA CYS A 152 -2.86 -4.59 -8.00
C CYS A 152 -2.37 -5.77 -7.15
N VAL A 153 -1.10 -5.71 -6.74
CA VAL A 153 -0.56 -6.56 -5.67
C VAL A 153 -0.35 -5.69 -4.44
N VAL A 154 -1.16 -5.93 -3.41
CA VAL A 154 -1.27 -5.05 -2.23
C VAL A 154 -1.23 -5.85 -0.94
N ARG A 155 -1.05 -5.14 0.16
CA ARG A 155 -1.26 -5.63 1.53
C ARG A 155 -2.47 -4.97 2.14
N PHE A 156 -3.25 -5.72 2.90
CA PHE A 156 -4.37 -5.22 3.69
C PHE A 156 -3.86 -4.89 5.09
N VAL A 157 -3.62 -3.61 5.36
CA VAL A 157 -2.93 -3.18 6.59
C VAL A 157 -3.88 -2.77 7.71
N ALA A 158 -5.10 -2.33 7.39
CA ALA A 158 -6.14 -2.00 8.37
C ALA A 158 -7.53 -2.31 7.83
N VAL A 159 -8.50 -2.45 8.73
CA VAL A 159 -9.91 -2.67 8.40
C VAL A 159 -10.83 -1.94 9.36
N ILE A 160 -11.85 -1.27 8.82
CA ILE A 160 -12.88 -0.57 9.58
C ILE A 160 -14.27 -0.93 9.04
N PRO A 161 -15.20 -1.38 9.88
CA PRO A 161 -15.02 -1.69 11.31
C PRO A 161 -14.05 -2.86 11.52
N TRP A 162 -13.47 -3.00 12.71
CA TRP A 162 -12.47 -4.06 12.99
C TRP A 162 -13.09 -5.40 13.39
N ARG A 163 -14.34 -5.35 13.87
CA ARG A 163 -15.12 -6.53 14.24
C ARG A 163 -15.90 -7.01 13.04
N VAL A 164 -15.77 -8.31 12.75
CA VAL A 164 -16.48 -8.95 11.65
C VAL A 164 -18.00 -8.89 11.85
N GLU A 165 -18.46 -8.90 13.10
CA GLU A 165 -19.88 -8.78 13.44
C GLU A 165 -20.48 -7.45 12.94
N ASP A 166 -19.66 -6.41 12.83
CA ASP A 166 -20.07 -5.06 12.44
C ASP A 166 -19.90 -4.79 10.93
N PHE A 167 -19.41 -5.76 10.15
CA PHE A 167 -19.13 -5.58 8.72
C PHE A 167 -20.39 -5.28 7.89
N ARG A 168 -21.56 -5.72 8.35
CA ARG A 168 -22.85 -5.49 7.70
C ARG A 168 -23.59 -4.35 8.39
N ALA A 169 -24.12 -3.44 7.59
CA ALA A 169 -25.03 -2.41 8.06
C ALA A 169 -26.38 -3.03 8.51
N PRO A 170 -27.24 -2.29 9.24
CA PRO A 170 -28.56 -2.79 9.64
C PRO A 170 -29.45 -3.25 8.48
N CYS A 171 -29.25 -2.71 7.27
CA CYS A 171 -29.92 -3.15 6.05
C CYS A 171 -29.37 -4.46 5.44
N GLY A 172 -28.40 -5.10 6.10
CA GLY A 172 -27.74 -6.33 5.66
C GLY A 172 -26.57 -6.15 4.69
N ALA A 173 -26.42 -4.97 4.09
CA ALA A 173 -25.35 -4.71 3.12
C ALA A 173 -23.98 -4.57 3.80
N TYR A 174 -22.95 -5.18 3.20
CA TYR A 174 -21.57 -4.96 3.63
C TYR A 174 -21.14 -3.49 3.50
N ARG A 175 -20.42 -2.98 4.50
CA ARG A 175 -19.88 -1.63 4.55
C ARG A 175 -18.50 -1.64 5.21
N VAL A 176 -17.52 -2.22 4.53
CA VAL A 176 -16.17 -2.37 5.06
C VAL A 176 -15.19 -1.47 4.31
N ARG A 177 -14.37 -0.74 5.05
CA ARG A 177 -13.25 0.05 4.54
C ARG A 177 -11.94 -0.64 4.90
N PHE A 178 -11.15 -0.99 3.91
CA PHE A 178 -9.78 -1.45 4.09
C PHE A 178 -8.80 -0.31 3.83
N THR A 179 -7.67 -0.37 4.51
CA THR A 179 -6.47 0.37 4.12
C THR A 179 -5.56 -0.58 3.37
N LEU A 180 -5.31 -0.27 2.11
CA LEU A 180 -4.45 -1.04 1.22
C LEU A 180 -3.12 -0.34 1.07
N GLU A 181 -2.06 -1.12 0.94
CA GLU A 181 -0.70 -0.61 0.77
C GLU A 181 0.07 -1.39 -0.28
N ASP A 182 0.85 -0.67 -1.08
CA ASP A 182 1.93 -1.20 -1.89
C ASP A 182 3.19 -0.32 -1.70
N PRO A 183 4.32 -0.62 -2.36
CA PRO A 183 5.54 0.19 -2.21
C PRO A 183 5.40 1.65 -2.66
N THR A 184 4.37 1.99 -3.43
CA THR A 184 4.16 3.30 -4.04
C THR A 184 3.22 4.18 -3.20
N ALA A 185 2.16 3.60 -2.64
CA ALA A 185 1.16 4.37 -1.89
C ALA A 185 0.37 3.53 -0.89
N ARG A 186 -0.42 4.23 -0.07
CA ARG A 186 -1.44 3.65 0.79
C ARG A 186 -2.77 4.34 0.50
N ILE A 187 -3.84 3.57 0.34
CA ILE A 187 -5.17 4.09 -0.01
C ILE A 187 -6.26 3.44 0.84
N HIS A 188 -7.43 4.08 0.86
CA HIS A 188 -8.65 3.42 1.34
C HIS A 188 -9.41 2.77 0.18
N ALA A 189 -9.85 1.53 0.38
CA ALA A 189 -10.72 0.83 -0.55
C ALA A 189 -11.92 0.21 0.16
N TYR A 190 -13.06 0.18 -0.52
CA TYR A 190 -14.33 -0.24 0.08
C TYR A 190 -14.79 -1.58 -0.48
N ALA A 191 -15.11 -2.52 0.41
CA ALA A 191 -15.90 -3.70 0.11
C ALA A 191 -17.34 -3.40 0.57
N HIS A 192 -18.18 -2.99 -0.39
CA HIS A 192 -19.52 -2.44 -0.13
C HIS A 192 -20.60 -3.19 -0.92
N ALA A 193 -21.74 -3.45 -0.29
CA ALA A 193 -22.89 -4.14 -0.87
C ALA A 193 -22.47 -5.44 -1.59
N GLU A 194 -22.88 -5.62 -2.85
CA GLU A 194 -22.60 -6.81 -3.67
C GLU A 194 -21.11 -7.13 -3.79
N ASN A 195 -20.25 -6.10 -3.89
CA ASN A 195 -18.80 -6.30 -3.94
C ASN A 195 -18.26 -6.89 -2.63
N GLY A 196 -18.89 -6.56 -1.49
CA GLY A 196 -18.54 -7.16 -0.20
C GLY A 196 -18.98 -8.62 -0.12
N GLU A 197 -20.18 -8.94 -0.58
CA GLU A 197 -20.67 -10.32 -0.65
C GLU A 197 -19.74 -11.18 -1.53
N GLU A 198 -19.36 -10.67 -2.71
CA GLU A 198 -18.39 -11.33 -3.58
C GLU A 198 -17.01 -11.48 -2.91
N PHE A 199 -16.50 -10.41 -2.28
CA PHE A 199 -15.17 -10.42 -1.69
C PHE A 199 -15.05 -11.40 -0.53
N PHE A 200 -15.99 -11.38 0.40
CA PHE A 200 -15.93 -12.25 1.57
C PHE A 200 -16.31 -13.69 1.27
N ASN A 201 -17.22 -13.90 0.31
CA ASN A 201 -17.68 -15.20 -0.17
C ASN A 201 -17.83 -16.22 0.98
N CYS A 202 -18.62 -15.86 1.98
CA CYS A 202 -18.74 -16.63 3.22
C CYS A 202 -20.11 -16.43 3.86
N SER A 203 -20.70 -17.52 4.35
CA SER A 203 -21.98 -17.53 5.07
C SER A 203 -21.82 -17.54 6.59
N SER A 204 -20.64 -17.89 7.11
CA SER A 204 -20.38 -18.02 8.55
C SER A 204 -19.46 -16.90 9.06
N THR A 205 -19.85 -16.28 10.18
CA THR A 205 -19.07 -15.24 10.86
C THR A 205 -17.69 -15.75 11.29
N ASP A 206 -17.59 -16.98 11.81
CA ASP A 206 -16.30 -17.55 12.26
C ASP A 206 -15.34 -17.80 11.10
N ALA A 207 -15.86 -18.31 9.98
CA ALA A 207 -15.07 -18.49 8.77
C ALA A 207 -14.60 -17.14 8.21
N LEU A 208 -15.46 -16.12 8.20
CA LEU A 208 -15.09 -14.77 7.82
C LEU A 208 -14.02 -14.18 8.75
N LYS A 209 -14.13 -14.38 10.06
CA LYS A 209 -13.14 -13.97 11.06
C LYS A 209 -11.77 -14.59 10.78
N ARG A 210 -11.70 -15.90 10.51
CA ARG A 210 -10.44 -16.57 10.13
C ARG A 210 -9.83 -16.00 8.86
N LYS A 211 -10.66 -15.78 7.82
CA LYS A 211 -10.20 -15.18 6.56
C LYS A 211 -9.63 -13.77 6.77
N VAL A 212 -10.31 -12.93 7.55
CA VAL A 212 -9.88 -11.55 7.85
C VAL A 212 -8.59 -11.52 8.69
N ILE A 213 -8.47 -12.38 9.71
CA ILE A 213 -7.24 -12.54 10.50
C ILE A 213 -6.05 -12.89 9.60
N LYS A 214 -6.24 -13.84 8.68
CA LYS A 214 -5.22 -14.25 7.70
C LYS A 214 -4.86 -13.11 6.73
N LEU A 215 -5.86 -12.38 6.24
CA LEU A 215 -5.69 -11.25 5.34
C LEU A 215 -4.89 -10.10 5.98
N LEU A 216 -5.14 -9.83 7.25
CA LEU A 216 -4.45 -8.80 8.04
C LEU A 216 -3.11 -9.29 8.62
N GLY A 217 -2.74 -10.55 8.37
CA GLY A 217 -1.51 -11.16 8.86
C GLY A 217 -1.38 -11.14 10.38
N VAL A 218 -2.49 -11.27 11.10
CA VAL A 218 -2.51 -11.35 12.56
C VAL A 218 -1.85 -12.67 12.98
N PRO A 219 -0.86 -12.64 13.90
CA PRO A 219 -0.19 -13.86 14.34
C PRO A 219 -1.19 -14.75 15.09
N VAL A 220 -1.06 -16.05 14.88
CA VAL A 220 -1.98 -17.06 15.41
C VAL A 220 -1.17 -18.09 16.22
N SER A 221 -1.71 -18.53 17.35
CA SER A 221 -1.14 -19.58 18.20
C SER A 221 -1.20 -20.94 17.50
N ARG A 222 -0.55 -21.95 18.09
CA ARG A 222 -0.63 -23.34 17.58
C ARG A 222 -2.07 -23.87 17.54
N ASP A 223 -2.93 -23.35 18.41
CA ASP A 223 -4.33 -23.74 18.54
C ASP A 223 -5.26 -22.94 17.61
N GLY A 224 -4.72 -22.06 16.77
CA GLY A 224 -5.52 -21.30 15.80
C GLY A 224 -6.12 -20.00 16.35
N GLU A 225 -5.73 -19.59 17.56
CA GLU A 225 -6.22 -18.36 18.20
C GLU A 225 -5.31 -17.16 17.93
N ALA A 226 -5.90 -15.97 17.73
CA ALA A 226 -5.12 -14.76 17.48
C ALA A 226 -4.26 -14.39 18.71
N ILE A 227 -2.95 -14.21 18.50
CA ILE A 227 -2.02 -13.76 19.53
C ILE A 227 -2.15 -12.24 19.67
N MET A 228 -2.81 -11.81 20.73
CA MET A 228 -3.01 -10.39 21.03
C MET A 228 -1.68 -9.68 21.29
N GLY A 229 -1.45 -8.54 20.63
CA GLY A 229 -0.21 -7.75 20.76
C GLY A 229 0.96 -8.25 19.92
N GLY A 230 0.76 -9.29 19.12
CA GLY A 230 1.77 -9.75 18.18
C GLY A 230 1.89 -8.85 16.94
N ALA A 231 3.13 -8.68 16.51
CA ALA A 231 3.56 -8.18 15.22
C ALA A 231 2.72 -8.69 14.01
N ARG A 232 1.85 -7.85 13.42
CA ARG A 232 1.07 -8.21 12.22
C ARG A 232 1.90 -8.13 10.94
N ASN A 233 1.88 -9.17 10.12
CA ASN A 233 2.57 -9.18 8.82
C ASN A 233 1.62 -9.57 7.69
N PRO A 234 0.81 -8.61 7.18
CA PRO A 234 -0.13 -8.90 6.11
C PRO A 234 0.59 -9.45 4.87
N PRO A 235 0.08 -10.55 4.27
CA PRO A 235 0.65 -11.09 3.04
C PRO A 235 0.39 -10.15 1.86
N TRP A 236 1.26 -10.24 0.85
CA TRP A 236 1.01 -9.65 -0.47
C TRP A 236 -0.05 -10.47 -1.19
N VAL A 237 -1.10 -9.82 -1.68
CA VAL A 237 -2.26 -10.46 -2.31
C VAL A 237 -2.67 -9.73 -3.57
N GLN A 238 -3.37 -10.42 -4.47
CA GLN A 238 -3.93 -9.81 -5.67
C GLN A 238 -5.29 -9.18 -5.35
N CYS A 239 -5.52 -7.97 -5.85
CA CYS A 239 -6.77 -7.28 -5.63
C CYS A 239 -7.13 -6.44 -6.86
N TYR A 240 -8.38 -6.56 -7.29
CA TYR A 240 -8.97 -5.69 -8.30
C TYR A 240 -9.60 -4.46 -7.65
N LEU A 241 -9.21 -3.30 -8.14
CA LEU A 241 -9.67 -2.00 -7.67
C LEU A 241 -10.37 -1.24 -8.79
N LYS A 242 -11.59 -0.79 -8.51
CA LYS A 242 -12.31 0.15 -9.36
C LYS A 242 -12.12 1.53 -8.77
N SER A 243 -11.61 2.47 -9.55
CA SER A 243 -11.36 3.85 -9.10
C SER A 243 -12.37 4.81 -9.71
N ASN A 244 -12.94 5.69 -8.88
CA ASN A 244 -13.66 6.88 -9.33
C ASN A 244 -12.83 8.11 -8.94
N PRO A 245 -12.17 8.78 -9.91
CA PRO A 245 -11.27 9.90 -9.63
C PRO A 245 -12.01 11.14 -9.15
N ILE A 246 -13.27 11.34 -9.54
CA ILE A 246 -14.08 12.51 -9.14
C ILE A 246 -14.37 12.46 -7.64
N LYS A 247 -14.74 11.28 -7.13
CA LYS A 247 -15.06 11.09 -5.71
C LYS A 247 -13.85 10.70 -4.87
N GLN A 248 -12.69 10.44 -5.50
CA GLN A 248 -11.50 9.85 -4.87
C GLN A 248 -11.86 8.62 -4.03
N ARG A 249 -12.68 7.74 -4.62
CA ARG A 249 -13.15 6.51 -3.98
C ARG A 249 -12.71 5.31 -4.78
N HIS A 250 -12.26 4.29 -4.06
CA HIS A 250 -11.80 3.04 -4.62
C HIS A 250 -12.64 1.89 -4.05
N TRP A 251 -13.06 0.97 -4.90
CA TRP A 251 -13.82 -0.20 -4.47
C TRP A 251 -13.05 -1.46 -4.83
N ILE A 252 -13.04 -2.41 -3.91
CA ILE A 252 -12.65 -3.78 -4.20
C ILE A 252 -13.77 -4.37 -5.05
N PHE A 253 -13.43 -5.03 -6.15
CA PHE A 253 -14.39 -5.69 -7.03
C PHE A 253 -13.73 -6.91 -7.67
N GLU A 254 -14.51 -7.89 -8.16
CA GLU A 254 -14.00 -9.08 -8.87
C GLU A 254 -12.84 -9.83 -8.17
N THR A 255 -12.77 -9.71 -6.85
CA THR A 255 -11.76 -10.33 -5.98
C THR A 255 -12.51 -11.14 -4.95
N LYS A 256 -12.05 -12.35 -4.65
CA LYS A 256 -12.64 -13.25 -3.66
C LYS A 256 -11.59 -13.67 -2.64
N LEU A 257 -11.97 -13.73 -1.37
CA LEU A 257 -11.10 -14.16 -0.29
C LEU A 257 -11.19 -15.69 -0.12
N LEU A 258 -10.05 -16.35 -0.27
CA LEU A 258 -9.86 -17.79 -0.16
C LEU A 258 -9.30 -18.16 1.21
N GLY A 259 -9.81 -19.27 1.77
CA GLY A 259 -9.37 -19.81 3.06
C GLY A 259 -10.50 -20.26 3.94
#